data_AF-A0A1G9TKV3-F1
#
_entry.id   AF-A0A1G9TKV3-F1
#
_cell.length_a   1.000
_cell.length_b   1.000
_cell.length_c   1.000
_cell.angle_alpha   90.00
_cell.angle_beta   90.00
_cell.angle_gamma   90.00
#
_symmetry.space_group_name_H-M   'P 1'
#
loop_
_entity.id
_entity.type
_entity.pdbx_description
1 polymer ?
#
loop_
_entity_poly.entity_id
_entity_poly.type
_entity_poly.pdbx_seq_one_letter_code
_entity_poly.pdbx_strand_id
1 'polypeptide(L)'
;MLVGTSLRFLSFHAIRQVLDLSAYFAEATVPELRAFARTEGIHVADEEAFVAMADTWVRKKVTLIGRNGILAAVSSAEIQRAALEFGIEVQTVQANGREAVTLPGVKAELKALLKFLDEDYYRSPLQGRNYVTNSKRLV
;
A
#
# COMPACT_ATOMS: atom_id res chain seq x y z
N MET A 1 -21.22 -18.27 -6.48
CA MET A 1 -21.37 -19.44 -5.61
C MET A 1 -20.50 -19.24 -4.37
N LEU A 2 -21.12 -19.23 -3.19
CA LEU A 2 -20.38 -19.29 -1.92
C LEU A 2 -19.93 -20.74 -1.68
N VAL A 3 -18.64 -20.93 -1.43
CA VAL A 3 -18.05 -22.22 -1.05
C VAL A 3 -17.28 -22.01 0.25
N GLY A 4 -17.89 -22.39 1.37
CA GLY A 4 -17.39 -22.03 2.69
C GLY A 4 -17.39 -20.51 2.88
N THR A 5 -16.24 -19.93 3.17
CA THR A 5 -16.03 -18.47 3.31
C THR A 5 -15.60 -17.78 2.02
N SER A 6 -15.53 -18.51 0.90
CA SER A 6 -15.01 -17.99 -0.37
C SER A 6 -16.12 -17.78 -1.40
N LEU A 7 -16.15 -16.60 -2.03
CA LEU A 7 -17.05 -16.28 -3.14
C LEU A 7 -16.41 -16.64 -4.49
N ARG A 8 -17.02 -17.57 -5.23
CA ARG A 8 -16.61 -17.95 -6.59
C ARG A 8 -17.59 -17.40 -7.63
N PHE A 9 -17.08 -16.84 -8.72
CA PHE A 9 -17.88 -16.28 -9.81
C PHE A 9 -17.24 -16.59 -11.17
N LEU A 10 -18.08 -16.64 -12.21
CA LEU A 10 -17.65 -17.00 -13.58
C LEU A 10 -16.89 -15.86 -14.26
N SER A 11 -17.34 -14.62 -14.08
CA SER A 11 -16.68 -13.43 -14.64
C SER A 11 -16.92 -12.21 -13.76
N PHE A 12 -15.99 -11.25 -13.83
CA PHE A 12 -16.08 -10.00 -13.08
C PHE A 12 -17.31 -9.16 -13.48
N HIS A 13 -17.58 -9.11 -14.79
CA HIS A 13 -18.75 -8.41 -15.32
C HIS A 13 -20.04 -8.90 -14.66
N ALA A 14 -20.20 -10.22 -14.48
CA ALA A 14 -21.38 -10.80 -13.87
C ALA A 14 -21.50 -10.46 -12.38
N ILE A 15 -20.41 -10.53 -11.61
CA ILE A 15 -20.48 -10.28 -10.16
C ILE A 15 -20.63 -8.79 -9.82
N ARG A 16 -20.05 -7.90 -10.63
CA ARG A 16 -20.11 -6.44 -10.44
C ARG A 16 -21.49 -5.84 -10.66
N GLN A 17 -22.38 -6.57 -11.35
CA GLN A 17 -23.80 -6.22 -11.47
C GLN A 17 -24.58 -6.42 -10.17
N VAL A 18 -24.06 -7.24 -9.24
CA VAL A 18 -24.78 -7.68 -8.03
C VAL A 18 -24.06 -7.28 -6.74
N LEU A 19 -22.74 -7.08 -6.79
CA LEU A 19 -21.89 -6.66 -5.66
C LEU A 19 -20.91 -5.58 -6.11
N ASP A 20 -20.81 -4.50 -5.33
CA ASP A 20 -19.80 -3.48 -5.58
C ASP A 20 -18.41 -3.96 -5.15
N LEU A 21 -17.70 -4.61 -6.08
CA LEU A 21 -16.31 -5.03 -5.93
C LEU A 21 -15.32 -4.00 -6.47
N SER A 22 -15.77 -2.79 -6.84
CA SER A 22 -14.90 -1.71 -7.35
C SER A 22 -13.77 -1.41 -6.39
N ALA A 23 -14.05 -1.49 -5.09
CA ALA A 23 -13.08 -1.17 -4.08
C ALA A 23 -11.86 -2.12 -4.12
N TYR A 24 -12.05 -3.40 -4.42
CA TYR A 24 -11.01 -4.42 -4.34
C TYR A 24 -10.20 -4.59 -5.64
N PHE A 25 -10.67 -4.02 -6.74
CA PHE A 25 -10.05 -4.19 -8.06
C PHE A 25 -9.72 -2.87 -8.77
N ALA A 26 -9.93 -1.72 -8.12
CA ALA A 26 -9.54 -0.43 -8.65
C ALA A 26 -8.00 -0.27 -8.64
N GLU A 27 -7.42 -0.10 -9.82
CA GLU A 27 -6.00 0.18 -10.00
C GLU A 27 -5.82 1.68 -10.21
N ALA A 28 -4.85 2.29 -9.51
CA ALA A 28 -4.51 3.69 -9.72
C ALA A 28 -4.16 3.95 -11.19
N THR A 29 -4.86 4.89 -11.81
CA THR A 29 -4.56 5.49 -13.11
C THR A 29 -3.26 6.30 -13.05
N VAL A 30 -2.71 6.69 -14.20
CA VAL A 30 -1.50 7.55 -14.22
C VAL A 30 -1.70 8.86 -13.46
N PRO A 31 -2.82 9.60 -13.63
CA PRO A 31 -3.10 10.78 -12.81
C PRO A 31 -3.14 10.48 -11.31
N GLU A 32 -3.73 9.36 -10.90
CA GLU A 32 -3.79 8.95 -9.49
C GLU A 32 -2.41 8.57 -8.92
N LEU A 33 -1.53 7.94 -9.71
CA LEU A 33 -0.13 7.70 -9.30
C LEU A 33 0.61 9.02 -9.06
N ARG A 34 0.43 10.01 -9.95
CA ARG A 34 1.05 11.33 -9.79
C ARG A 34 0.49 12.08 -8.59
N ALA A 35 -0.82 11.97 -8.35
CA ALA A 35 -1.44 12.52 -7.16
C ALA A 35 -0.86 11.86 -5.89
N PHE A 36 -0.72 10.53 -5.90
CA PHE A 36 -0.12 9.78 -4.79
C PHE A 36 1.33 10.23 -4.51
N ALA A 37 2.15 10.39 -5.55
CA ALA A 37 3.53 10.85 -5.44
C ALA A 37 3.67 12.26 -4.82
N ARG A 38 2.59 13.05 -4.81
CA ARG A 38 2.52 14.40 -4.25
C ARG A 38 1.74 14.48 -2.95
N THR A 39 1.35 13.32 -2.39
CA THR A 39 0.67 13.25 -1.09
C THR A 39 1.59 13.74 0.01
N GLU A 40 1.04 14.46 0.99
CA GLU A 40 1.79 14.79 2.19
C GLU A 40 2.31 13.51 2.87
N GLY A 41 3.56 13.53 3.33
CA GLY A 41 4.21 12.36 3.94
C GLY A 41 4.88 11.41 2.94
N ILE A 42 4.80 11.68 1.62
CA ILE A 42 5.54 10.95 0.58
C ILE A 42 6.50 11.89 -0.15
N HIS A 43 7.69 11.40 -0.42
CA HIS A 43 8.66 12.01 -1.31
C HIS A 43 9.01 11.04 -2.44
N VAL A 44 8.99 11.52 -3.68
CA VAL A 44 9.38 10.75 -4.86
C VAL A 44 10.46 11.53 -5.59
N ALA A 45 11.65 10.94 -5.74
CA ALA A 45 12.78 11.59 -6.39
C ALA A 45 12.54 11.78 -7.90
N ASP A 46 11.88 10.81 -8.54
CA ASP A 46 11.54 10.83 -9.97
C ASP A 46 10.11 10.29 -10.18
N GLU A 47 9.16 11.20 -10.43
CA GLU A 47 7.76 10.85 -10.68
C GLU A 47 7.58 9.98 -11.93
N GLU A 48 8.37 10.20 -13.00
CA GLU A 48 8.25 9.42 -14.23
C GLU A 48 8.74 8.00 -14.03
N ALA A 49 9.88 7.82 -13.34
CA ALA A 49 10.39 6.50 -12.99
C ALA A 49 9.39 5.72 -12.11
N PHE A 50 8.76 6.37 -11.14
CA PHE A 50 7.71 5.76 -10.33
C PHE A 50 6.52 5.31 -11.18
N VAL A 51 6.01 6.17 -12.07
CA VAL A 51 4.88 5.84 -12.96
C VAL A 51 5.24 4.69 -13.90
N ALA A 52 6.46 4.67 -14.45
CA ALA A 52 6.94 3.61 -15.33
C ALA A 52 7.10 2.26 -14.61
N MET A 53 7.48 2.27 -13.33
CA MET A 53 7.66 1.08 -12.51
C MET A 53 6.35 0.51 -11.94
N ALA A 54 5.27 1.30 -11.96
CA ALA A 54 3.98 0.97 -11.40
C ALA A 54 3.20 -0.05 -12.25
N ASP A 55 3.48 -1.33 -12.00
CA ASP A 55 2.68 -2.45 -12.49
C ASP A 55 1.31 -2.53 -11.78
N THR A 56 0.45 -3.44 -12.26
CA THR A 56 -0.87 -3.73 -11.69
C THR A 56 -0.84 -3.91 -10.16
N TRP A 57 0.21 -4.54 -9.61
CA TRP A 57 0.31 -4.73 -8.16
C TRP A 57 0.56 -3.41 -7.44
N VAL A 58 1.51 -2.60 -7.93
CA VAL A 58 1.82 -1.28 -7.37
C VAL A 58 0.59 -0.37 -7.43
N ARG A 59 -0.10 -0.34 -8.57
CA ARG A 59 -1.32 0.47 -8.76
C ARG A 59 -2.43 0.09 -7.79
N LYS A 60 -2.62 -1.20 -7.52
CA LYS A 60 -3.59 -1.66 -6.50
C LYS A 60 -3.20 -1.20 -5.11
N LYS A 61 -1.93 -1.33 -4.72
CA LYS A 61 -1.46 -0.89 -3.40
C LYS A 61 -1.61 0.61 -3.22
N VAL A 62 -1.26 1.41 -4.23
CA VAL A 62 -1.47 2.86 -4.20
C VAL A 62 -2.94 3.21 -3.95
N THR A 63 -3.88 2.55 -4.64
CA THR A 63 -5.32 2.75 -4.38
C THR A 63 -5.71 2.42 -2.93
N LEU A 64 -5.22 1.30 -2.39
CA LEU A 64 -5.56 0.85 -1.03
C LEU A 64 -5.00 1.80 0.03
N ILE A 65 -3.72 2.19 -0.10
CA ILE A 65 -3.05 3.13 0.80
C ILE A 65 -3.71 4.51 0.73
N GLY A 66 -4.06 4.99 -0.46
CA GLY A 66 -4.77 6.27 -0.59
C GLY A 66 -6.13 6.27 0.12
N ARG A 67 -6.80 5.12 0.20
CA ARG A 67 -8.11 4.99 0.87
C ARG A 67 -8.04 4.76 2.36
N ASN A 68 -7.03 4.02 2.84
CA ASN A 68 -6.87 3.77 4.27
C ASN A 68 -6.41 5.04 5.02
N GLY A 69 -5.82 6.01 4.32
CA GLY A 69 -5.42 7.29 4.88
C GLY A 69 -4.22 7.20 5.84
N ILE A 70 -3.45 6.11 5.80
CA ILE A 70 -2.36 5.85 6.75
C ILE A 70 -1.31 6.98 6.78
N LEU A 71 -1.04 7.59 5.63
CA LEU A 71 -0.09 8.69 5.48
C LEU A 71 -0.54 9.99 6.16
N ALA A 72 -1.85 10.16 6.40
CA ALA A 72 -2.40 11.27 7.17
C ALA A 72 -2.54 10.94 8.65
N ALA A 73 -2.63 9.65 9.00
CA ALA A 73 -2.85 9.17 10.36
C ALA A 73 -1.56 8.96 11.16
N VAL A 74 -0.44 8.65 10.50
CA VAL A 74 0.83 8.26 11.13
C VAL A 74 1.96 9.11 10.59
N SER A 75 2.85 9.59 11.46
CA SER A 75 3.99 10.42 11.04
C SER A 75 5.06 9.59 10.30
N SER A 76 5.84 10.23 9.43
CA SER A 76 6.93 9.55 8.70
C SER A 76 7.98 8.92 9.63
N ALA A 77 8.30 9.56 10.76
CA ALA A 77 9.18 8.99 11.79
C ALA A 77 8.61 7.70 12.41
N GLU A 78 7.29 7.67 12.68
CA GLU A 78 6.64 6.47 13.22
C GLU A 78 6.61 5.34 12.18
N ILE A 79 6.32 5.66 10.92
CA ILE A 79 6.37 4.71 9.80
C ILE A 79 7.78 4.10 9.69
N GLN A 80 8.83 4.93 9.72
CA GLN A 80 10.22 4.48 9.66
C GLN A 80 10.57 3.55 10.83
N ARG A 81 10.24 3.95 12.06
CA ARG A 81 10.50 3.14 13.26
C ARG A 81 9.79 1.79 13.20
N ALA A 82 8.51 1.79 12.82
CA ALA A 82 7.72 0.58 12.73
C ALA A 82 8.22 -0.35 11.60
N ALA A 83 8.62 0.19 10.45
CA ALA A 83 9.17 -0.57 9.34
C ALA A 83 10.47 -1.30 9.72
N LEU A 84 11.31 -0.66 10.55
CA LEU A 84 12.56 -1.24 11.04
C LEU A 84 12.32 -2.52 11.87
N GLU A 85 11.20 -2.61 12.61
CA GLU A 85 10.84 -3.82 13.35
C GLU A 85 10.57 -5.04 12.43
N PHE A 86 10.26 -4.76 11.16
CA PHE A 86 10.07 -5.76 10.12
C PHE A 86 11.32 -5.95 9.24
N GLY A 87 12.44 -5.30 9.56
CA GLY A 87 13.67 -5.33 8.76
C GLY A 87 13.54 -4.58 7.43
N ILE A 88 12.63 -3.61 7.35
CA ILE A 88 12.41 -2.79 6.16
C ILE A 88 13.07 -1.43 6.41
N GLU A 89 14.11 -1.11 5.64
CA GLU A 89 14.74 0.19 5.70
C GLU A 89 13.89 1.22 4.95
N VAL A 90 13.42 2.24 5.67
CA VAL A 90 12.62 3.33 5.10
C VAL A 90 13.40 4.63 5.25
N GLN A 91 13.72 5.25 4.12
CA GLN A 91 14.37 6.55 4.10
C GLN A 91 13.33 7.66 4.28
N THR A 92 13.69 8.66 5.06
CA THR A 92 12.90 9.89 5.20
C THR A 92 13.72 11.10 4.78
N VAL A 93 13.05 12.11 4.24
CA VAL A 93 13.67 13.40 3.88
C VAL A 93 12.82 14.54 4.38
N GLN A 94 13.44 15.71 4.56
CA GLN A 94 12.71 16.95 4.79
C GLN A 94 12.28 17.51 3.42
N ALA A 95 11.00 17.42 3.12
CA ALA A 95 10.38 17.98 1.91
C ALA A 95 9.30 18.98 2.31
N ASN A 96 9.35 20.20 1.74
CA ASN A 96 8.38 21.27 2.02
C ASN A 96 8.21 21.59 3.52
N GLY A 97 9.29 21.52 4.31
CA GLY A 97 9.28 21.81 5.74
C GLY A 97 8.65 20.73 6.62
N ARG A 98 8.40 19.53 6.07
CA ARG A 98 7.92 18.36 6.80
C ARG A 98 8.74 17.13 6.44
N GLU A 99 8.78 16.17 7.36
CA GLU A 99 9.37 14.87 7.08
C GLU A 99 8.43 14.06 6.16
N ALA A 100 9.01 13.38 5.18
CA ALA A 100 8.30 12.56 4.22
C ALA A 100 9.05 11.25 3.97
N VAL A 101 8.30 10.16 3.76
CA VAL A 101 8.84 8.86 3.39
C VAL A 101 9.24 8.84 1.92
N THR A 102 10.48 8.52 1.64
CA THR A 102 11.01 8.42 0.28
C THR A 102 10.58 7.11 -0.37
N LEU A 103 9.90 7.18 -1.53
CA LEU A 103 9.63 6.00 -2.34
C LEU A 103 10.94 5.48 -2.99
N PRO A 104 11.30 4.20 -2.79
CA PRO A 104 12.49 3.63 -3.40
C PRO A 104 12.41 3.60 -4.93
N GLY A 105 13.54 3.90 -5.59
CA GLY A 105 13.68 3.74 -7.04
C GLY A 105 13.84 2.27 -7.48
N VAL A 106 14.01 1.35 -6.54
CA VAL A 106 14.14 -0.09 -6.81
C VAL A 106 12.79 -0.77 -6.62
N LYS A 107 12.34 -1.52 -7.64
CA LYS A 107 11.00 -2.14 -7.65
C LYS A 107 10.72 -3.07 -6.47
N ALA A 108 11.70 -3.86 -6.07
CA ALA A 108 11.56 -4.80 -4.95
C ALA A 108 11.33 -4.05 -3.62
N GLU A 109 12.11 -3.01 -3.38
CA GLU A 109 12.02 -2.17 -2.18
C GLU A 109 10.72 -1.36 -2.17
N LEU A 110 10.32 -0.78 -3.32
CA LEU A 110 9.02 -0.13 -3.45
C LEU A 110 7.88 -1.07 -3.07
N LYS A 111 7.91 -2.32 -3.56
CA LYS A 111 6.88 -3.30 -3.20
C LYS A 111 6.90 -3.67 -1.72
N ALA A 112 8.08 -3.79 -1.11
CA ALA A 112 8.19 -4.01 0.33
C ALA A 112 7.58 -2.85 1.14
N LEU A 113 7.91 -1.61 0.78
CA LEU A 113 7.37 -0.41 1.41
C LEU A 113 5.84 -0.31 1.24
N LEU A 114 5.31 -0.45 0.03
CA LEU A 114 3.87 -0.38 -0.22
C LEU A 114 3.10 -1.49 0.50
N LYS A 115 3.71 -2.68 0.62
CA LYS A 115 3.15 -3.78 1.40
C LYS A 115 3.11 -3.46 2.90
N PHE A 116 4.13 -2.78 3.40
CA PHE A 116 4.17 -2.28 4.77
C PHE A 116 3.14 -1.19 5.04
N LEU A 117 3.04 -0.18 4.17
CA LEU A 117 2.07 0.91 4.28
C LEU A 117 0.61 0.45 4.17
N ASP A 118 0.36 -0.62 3.41
CA ASP A 118 -0.96 -1.24 3.37
C ASP A 118 -1.22 -2.15 4.58
N GLU A 119 -0.31 -2.24 5.55
CA GLU A 119 -0.39 -3.04 6.78
C GLU A 119 -0.38 -4.57 6.56
N ASP A 120 0.17 -5.08 5.46
CA ASP A 120 0.22 -6.55 5.22
C ASP A 120 1.18 -7.27 6.17
N TYR A 121 2.04 -6.54 6.88
CA TYR A 121 2.94 -7.09 7.88
C TYR A 121 2.24 -7.15 9.24
N TYR A 122 2.31 -8.32 9.87
CA TYR A 122 1.75 -8.56 11.20
C TYR A 122 2.82 -9.12 12.12
N ARG A 123 2.91 -8.58 13.34
CA ARG A 123 3.79 -9.10 14.39
C ARG A 123 2.98 -9.87 15.42
N SER A 124 3.34 -11.14 15.65
CA SER A 124 2.67 -11.97 16.66
C SER A 124 2.94 -11.44 18.07
N PRO A 125 1.90 -11.16 18.87
CA PRO A 125 2.05 -10.51 20.17
C PRO A 125 2.77 -11.39 21.20
N LEU A 126 2.67 -12.72 21.07
CA LEU A 126 3.24 -13.66 22.04
C LEU A 126 4.63 -14.17 21.64
N GLN A 127 4.86 -14.37 20.34
CA GLN A 127 6.10 -14.98 19.83
C GLN A 127 7.06 -13.95 19.22
N GLY A 128 6.61 -12.70 19.02
CA GLY A 128 7.40 -11.65 18.37
C GLY A 128 7.76 -11.92 16.91
N ARG A 129 7.18 -12.98 16.29
CA ARG A 129 7.43 -13.39 14.90
C ARG A 129 6.70 -12.48 13.93
N ASN A 130 7.35 -12.15 12.83
CA ASN A 130 6.81 -11.35 11.74
C ASN A 130 6.16 -12.25 10.68
N TYR A 131 4.97 -11.85 10.22
CA TYR A 131 4.17 -12.54 9.23
C TYR A 131 3.76 -11.60 8.12
N VAL A 132 3.52 -12.17 6.95
CA VAL A 132 2.79 -11.51 5.87
C VAL A 132 1.36 -12.05 5.88
N THR A 133 0.38 -11.17 5.91
CA THR A 133 -1.04 -11.51 5.89
C THR A 133 -1.66 -11.12 4.56
N ASN A 134 -2.61 -11.93 4.07
CA ASN A 134 -3.40 -11.64 2.86
C ASN A 134 -4.83 -11.20 3.20
N SER A 135 -5.23 -11.25 4.48
CA SER A 135 -6.58 -10.92 4.93
C SER A 135 -6.51 -10.32 6.33
N LYS A 136 -7.13 -9.15 6.50
CA LYS A 136 -7.25 -8.41 7.76
C LYS A 136 -8.73 -8.26 8.06
N ARG A 137 -9.12 -8.65 9.27
CA ARG A 137 -10.47 -8.44 9.78
C ARG A 137 -10.34 -7.70 11.08
N LEU A 138 -10.90 -6.49 11.15
CA LEU A 138 -11.08 -5.80 12.43
C LEU A 138 -11.99 -6.67 13.31
N VAL A 139 -11.59 -6.83 14.56
CA VAL A 139 -12.34 -7.55 15.60
C VAL A 139 -12.82 -6.57 16.65
#